data_AF-A0A519PLV7-F1
#
_entry.id   AF-A0A519PLV7-F1
#
_cell.length_a   1.000
_cell.length_b   1.000
_cell.length_c   1.000
_cell.angle_alpha   90.00
_cell.angle_beta   90.00
_cell.angle_gamma   90.00
#
_symmetry.space_group_name_H-M   'P 1'
#
loop_
_entity.id
_entity.type
_entity.pdbx_description
1 polymer ?
#
loop_
_entity_poly.entity_id
_entity_poly.type
_entity_poly.pdbx_seq_one_letter_code
_entity_poly.pdbx_strand_id
1 'polypeptide(L)'
;MVRPGSRGRVWTGRAIAAAPAVLAALGVAMAASSAPRPDVDRTAEAVAQVTRGDLSDKGMSAIRARLDAAQLAEAERHDPTLRNPALYGLTPGWESLTLGGKPSLDLGANGLDAQRMNAAMPMASGALRPARPFVFRPATAEDRRRALRCLTQAVYYEAALEPNEGQEGVAQVVLNRVRDPNYPSSVCGVVFQGAERITGCQFSFTCDGALGQAPVGWAWDRA
;
A
#
# COMPACT_ATOMS: atom_id res chain seq x y z
N MET A 1 -0.36 -13.06 -90.88
CA MET A 1 -1.07 -13.20 -89.59
C MET A 1 -0.36 -14.29 -88.81
N VAL A 2 0.47 -13.91 -87.83
CA VAL A 2 1.37 -14.81 -87.09
C VAL A 2 0.80 -15.03 -85.70
N ARG A 3 0.69 -16.29 -85.25
CA ARG A 3 0.51 -16.64 -83.83
C ARG A 3 1.44 -17.80 -83.48
N PRO A 4 2.45 -17.61 -82.61
CA PRO A 4 3.29 -18.68 -82.13
C PRO A 4 2.94 -19.11 -80.68
N GLY A 5 3.00 -20.43 -80.48
CA GLY A 5 3.53 -21.18 -79.33
C GLY A 5 3.28 -20.71 -77.89
N SER A 6 2.50 -21.50 -77.14
CA SER A 6 2.51 -21.51 -75.67
C SER A 6 3.71 -22.31 -75.14
N ARG A 7 4.62 -21.65 -74.43
CA ARG A 7 5.67 -22.31 -73.62
C ARG A 7 5.23 -22.32 -72.15
N GLY A 8 5.04 -23.52 -71.59
CA GLY A 8 4.86 -23.73 -70.16
C GLY A 8 6.14 -23.37 -69.40
N ARG A 9 6.00 -22.55 -68.35
CA ARG A 9 7.10 -22.06 -67.52
C ARG A 9 7.15 -22.91 -66.25
N VAL A 10 8.15 -23.77 -66.13
CA VAL A 10 8.46 -24.54 -64.92
C VAL A 10 9.12 -23.59 -63.90
N TRP A 11 8.51 -23.42 -62.74
CA TRP A 11 9.06 -22.63 -61.63
C TRP A 11 9.90 -23.55 -60.73
N THR A 12 11.22 -23.43 -60.83
CA THR A 12 12.17 -24.08 -59.91
C THR A 12 12.17 -23.35 -58.58
N GLY A 13 11.64 -24.00 -57.52
CA GLY A 13 11.64 -23.47 -56.15
C GLY A 13 13.05 -23.40 -55.57
N ARG A 14 13.53 -22.18 -55.30
CA ARG A 14 14.80 -21.93 -54.59
C ARG A 14 14.69 -20.95 -53.43
N ALA A 15 13.47 -20.72 -52.91
CA ALA A 15 13.21 -19.67 -51.90
C ALA A 15 12.91 -20.18 -50.47
N ILE A 16 13.36 -21.38 -50.08
CA ILE A 16 13.04 -21.95 -48.75
C ILE A 16 14.20 -21.81 -47.73
N ALA A 17 15.42 -21.50 -48.16
CA ALA A 17 16.60 -21.58 -47.28
C ALA A 17 16.80 -20.39 -46.30
N ALA A 18 16.13 -19.24 -46.49
CA ALA A 18 16.32 -18.06 -45.63
C ALA A 18 15.24 -17.90 -44.54
N ALA A 19 14.14 -18.65 -44.63
CA ALA A 19 13.03 -18.56 -43.68
C ALA A 19 13.41 -18.81 -42.21
N PRO A 20 14.21 -19.84 -41.85
CA PRO A 20 14.46 -20.14 -40.43
C PRO A 20 15.35 -19.08 -39.74
N ALA A 21 16.29 -18.47 -40.46
CA ALA A 21 17.15 -17.43 -39.88
C ALA A 21 16.39 -16.11 -39.64
N VAL A 22 15.49 -15.73 -40.57
CA VAL A 22 14.63 -14.54 -40.42
C VAL A 22 13.60 -14.75 -39.30
N LEU A 23 13.02 -15.94 -39.20
CA LEU A 23 12.11 -16.30 -38.11
C LEU A 23 12.82 -16.31 -36.74
N ALA A 24 14.06 -16.82 -36.66
CA ALA A 24 14.84 -16.79 -35.43
C ALA A 24 15.22 -15.36 -35.01
N ALA A 25 15.63 -14.50 -35.94
CA ALA A 25 15.95 -13.10 -35.66
C ALA A 25 14.71 -12.30 -35.21
N LEU A 26 13.55 -12.52 -35.83
CA LEU A 26 12.29 -11.92 -35.42
C LEU A 26 11.80 -12.44 -34.05
N GLY A 27 12.02 -13.72 -33.75
CA GLY A 27 11.70 -14.32 -32.46
C GLY A 27 12.51 -13.75 -31.30
N VAL A 28 13.82 -13.52 -31.49
CA VAL A 28 14.69 -12.90 -30.48
C VAL A 28 14.35 -11.43 -30.27
N ALA A 29 14.01 -10.68 -31.33
CA ALA A 29 13.60 -9.29 -31.21
C ALA A 29 12.26 -9.14 -30.45
N MET A 30 11.30 -10.03 -30.68
CA MET A 30 10.00 -10.06 -29.97
C MET A 30 10.15 -10.42 -28.48
N ALA A 31 11.08 -11.30 -28.13
CA ALA A 31 11.35 -11.68 -26.74
C ALA A 31 12.03 -10.54 -25.95
N ALA A 32 12.90 -9.76 -26.59
CA ALA A 32 13.54 -8.60 -25.96
C ALA A 32 12.59 -7.41 -25.76
N SER A 33 11.53 -7.28 -26.57
CA SER A 33 10.53 -6.22 -26.43
C SER A 33 9.40 -6.54 -25.43
N SER A 34 9.30 -7.78 -24.96
CA SER A 34 8.19 -8.27 -24.12
C SER A 34 8.56 -8.53 -22.66
N ALA A 35 9.83 -8.36 -22.27
CA ALA A 35 10.18 -8.28 -20.87
C ALA A 35 9.55 -7.00 -20.28
N PRO A 36 8.73 -7.08 -19.21
CA PRO A 36 8.24 -5.90 -18.52
C PRO A 36 9.45 -5.06 -18.10
N ARG A 37 9.64 -3.89 -18.71
CA ARG A 37 10.64 -2.95 -18.22
C ARG A 37 10.20 -2.51 -16.83
N PRO A 38 11.05 -2.64 -15.81
CA PRO A 38 10.70 -2.15 -14.47
C PRO A 38 10.26 -0.69 -14.57
N ASP A 39 9.28 -0.28 -13.77
CA ASP A 39 8.72 1.09 -13.80
C ASP A 39 9.80 2.18 -13.65
N VAL A 40 10.91 1.82 -13.04
CA VAL A 40 12.11 2.66 -12.90
C VAL A 40 12.71 3.03 -14.26
N ASP A 41 12.82 2.09 -15.21
CA ASP A 41 13.44 2.33 -16.52
C ASP A 41 12.58 3.26 -17.38
N ARG A 42 11.24 3.12 -17.30
CA ARG A 42 10.30 4.00 -18.00
C ARG A 42 10.34 5.42 -17.45
N THR A 43 10.39 5.54 -16.11
CA THR A 43 10.53 6.83 -15.43
C THR A 43 11.84 7.51 -15.81
N ALA A 44 12.95 6.76 -15.82
CA ALA A 44 14.27 7.28 -16.19
C ALA A 44 14.32 7.77 -17.64
N GLU A 45 13.72 7.05 -18.60
CA GLU A 45 13.65 7.45 -20.00
C GLU A 45 12.80 8.73 -20.18
N ALA A 46 11.66 8.82 -19.49
CA ALA A 46 10.82 10.01 -19.51
C ALA A 46 11.56 11.24 -18.93
N VAL A 47 12.25 11.07 -17.81
CA VAL A 47 13.09 12.12 -17.20
C VAL A 47 14.20 12.53 -18.16
N ALA A 48 14.89 11.58 -18.78
CA ALA A 48 15.96 11.86 -19.74
C ALA A 48 15.47 12.61 -20.99
N GLN A 49 14.27 12.29 -21.50
CA GLN A 49 13.67 13.01 -22.62
C GLN A 49 13.30 14.45 -22.26
N VAL A 50 12.75 14.68 -21.07
CA VAL A 50 12.35 16.02 -20.60
C VAL A 50 13.57 16.90 -20.33
N THR A 51 14.58 16.33 -19.67
CA THR A 51 15.81 17.04 -19.30
C THR A 51 16.82 17.11 -20.44
N ARG A 52 16.67 16.29 -21.49
CA ARG A 52 17.71 16.01 -22.49
C ARG A 52 19.03 15.56 -21.84
N GLY A 53 18.94 14.87 -20.70
CA GLY A 53 20.08 14.40 -19.90
C GLY A 53 20.70 15.45 -18.97
N ASP A 54 20.18 16.68 -18.92
CA ASP A 54 20.65 17.73 -18.00
C ASP A 54 19.99 17.58 -16.62
N LEU A 55 20.72 17.12 -15.61
CA LEU A 55 20.21 17.01 -14.22
C LEU A 55 20.56 18.21 -13.34
N SER A 56 20.98 19.34 -13.93
CA SER A 56 21.13 20.60 -13.22
C SER A 56 19.78 21.28 -12.95
N ASP A 57 19.80 22.40 -12.22
CA ASP A 57 18.61 23.22 -11.93
C ASP A 57 17.77 23.53 -13.17
N LYS A 58 18.44 23.70 -14.33
CA LYS A 58 17.79 23.98 -15.61
C LYS A 58 16.96 22.80 -16.09
N GLY A 59 17.48 21.58 -16.03
CA GLY A 59 16.72 20.40 -16.43
C GLY A 59 15.65 20.03 -15.40
N MET A 60 15.94 20.19 -14.10
CA MET A 60 14.93 20.02 -13.05
C MET A 60 13.78 21.03 -13.18
N SER A 61 14.07 22.27 -13.59
CA SER A 61 13.05 23.28 -13.90
C SER A 61 12.17 22.88 -15.10
N ALA A 62 12.73 22.17 -16.10
CA ALA A 62 11.97 21.66 -17.23
C ALA A 62 11.01 20.52 -16.83
N ILE A 63 11.37 19.71 -15.85
CA ILE A 63 10.48 18.72 -15.24
C ILE A 63 9.38 19.42 -14.46
N ARG A 64 9.75 20.36 -13.57
CA ARG A 64 8.80 21.10 -12.72
C ARG A 64 7.75 21.85 -13.55
N ALA A 65 8.14 22.42 -14.69
CA ALA A 65 7.24 23.13 -15.58
C ALA A 65 6.15 22.26 -16.24
N ARG A 66 6.28 20.92 -16.17
CA ARG A 66 5.28 19.97 -16.69
C ARG A 66 4.34 19.41 -15.62
N LEU A 67 4.59 19.70 -14.34
CA LEU A 67 3.75 19.22 -13.25
C LEU A 67 2.47 20.05 -13.16
N ASP A 68 1.34 19.40 -12.93
CA ASP A 68 0.13 20.09 -12.50
C ASP A 68 0.26 20.59 -11.03
N ALA A 69 -0.72 21.36 -10.57
CA ALA A 69 -0.67 21.95 -9.23
C ALA A 69 -0.63 20.90 -8.10
N ALA A 70 -1.27 19.74 -8.29
CA ALA A 70 -1.28 18.67 -7.28
C ALA A 70 0.04 17.90 -7.27
N GLN A 71 0.58 17.60 -8.45
CA GLN A 71 1.87 16.94 -8.64
C GLN A 71 3.02 17.81 -8.14
N LEU A 72 2.96 19.12 -8.39
CA LEU A 72 3.93 20.05 -7.85
C LEU A 72 3.88 20.09 -6.33
N ALA A 73 2.68 20.14 -5.74
CA ALA A 73 2.52 20.12 -4.29
C ALA A 73 3.04 18.81 -3.66
N GLU A 74 2.89 17.66 -4.33
CA GLU A 74 3.47 16.39 -3.88
C GLU A 74 5.01 16.38 -4.00
N ALA A 75 5.54 16.88 -5.12
CA ALA A 75 6.99 17.00 -5.32
C ALA A 75 7.63 17.91 -4.25
N GLU A 76 6.98 19.03 -3.92
CA GLU A 76 7.43 19.95 -2.87
C GLU A 76 7.33 19.35 -1.46
N ARG A 77 6.36 18.45 -1.20
CA ARG A 77 6.26 17.72 0.08
C ARG A 77 7.41 16.73 0.28
N HIS A 78 7.88 16.11 -0.78
CA HIS A 78 8.92 15.10 -0.74
C HIS A 78 10.33 15.65 -1.01
N ASP A 79 10.47 16.96 -1.27
CA ASP A 79 11.76 17.61 -1.46
C ASP A 79 12.45 17.80 -0.09
N PRO A 80 13.57 17.12 0.19
CA PRO A 80 14.27 17.22 1.47
C PRO A 80 14.91 18.60 1.70
N THR A 81 15.02 19.44 0.66
CA THR A 81 15.54 20.80 0.74
C THR A 81 14.47 21.83 1.07
N LEU A 82 13.21 21.55 0.72
CA LEU A 82 12.04 22.36 1.06
C LEU A 82 11.48 21.89 2.40
N ARG A 83 12.02 22.44 3.49
CA ARG A 83 11.48 22.20 4.84
C ARG A 83 10.15 22.94 5.03
N ASN A 84 9.08 22.40 4.49
CA ASN A 84 7.73 22.88 4.73
C ASN A 84 7.09 22.13 5.90
N PRO A 85 6.41 22.81 6.84
CA PRO A 85 5.61 22.15 7.86
C PRO A 85 4.56 21.25 7.20
N ALA A 86 4.63 19.95 7.43
CA ALA A 86 3.63 19.02 6.93
C ALA A 86 2.32 19.23 7.71
N LEU A 87 1.42 20.03 7.14
CA LEU A 87 0.06 20.21 7.63
C LEU A 87 -0.78 19.02 7.16
N TYR A 88 -0.64 17.87 7.83
CA TYR A 88 -1.42 16.66 7.53
C TYR A 88 -2.92 16.92 7.69
N GLY A 89 -3.60 17.26 6.60
CA GLY A 89 -5.07 17.31 6.53
C GLY A 89 -5.74 18.41 7.35
N LEU A 90 -5.06 19.51 7.66
CA LEU A 90 -5.70 20.65 8.34
C LEU A 90 -6.35 21.60 7.33
N THR A 91 -7.61 21.95 7.56
CA THR A 91 -8.35 22.96 6.79
C THR A 91 -7.65 24.32 6.92
N PRO A 92 -7.46 25.09 5.82
CA PRO A 92 -6.92 26.44 5.89
C PRO A 92 -7.75 27.31 6.86
N GLY A 93 -7.09 28.01 7.80
CA GLY A 93 -7.72 28.77 8.89
C GLY A 93 -7.76 28.06 10.25
N TRP A 94 -7.33 26.79 10.33
CA TRP A 94 -7.24 26.00 11.57
C TRP A 94 -5.82 25.89 12.11
N GLU A 95 -4.94 26.84 11.77
CA GLU A 95 -3.53 26.85 12.14
C GLU A 95 -3.29 27.01 13.66
N SER A 96 -4.31 27.43 14.42
CA SER A 96 -4.25 27.46 15.88
C SER A 96 -5.54 26.94 16.54
N LEU A 97 -5.50 25.69 17.02
CA LEU A 97 -6.38 25.22 18.09
C LEU A 97 -5.54 25.00 19.34
N THR A 98 -5.37 26.06 20.12
CA THR A 98 -4.65 26.02 21.40
C THR A 98 -5.61 25.71 22.54
N LEU A 99 -5.47 24.53 23.12
CA LEU A 99 -5.61 24.34 24.55
C LEU A 99 -4.24 23.85 25.05
N GLY A 100 -3.44 24.78 25.58
CA GLY A 100 -2.23 24.43 26.35
C GLY A 100 -1.00 23.90 25.58
N GLY A 101 -0.86 24.22 24.29
CA GLY A 101 0.37 23.93 23.51
C GLY A 101 0.44 22.51 22.97
N LYS A 102 0.24 22.34 21.66
CA LYS A 102 0.35 21.03 20.98
C LYS A 102 1.73 20.89 20.34
N PRO A 103 2.40 19.73 20.46
CA PRO A 103 3.69 19.50 19.82
C PRO A 103 3.54 19.61 18.29
N SER A 104 4.34 20.48 17.67
CA SER A 104 4.52 20.45 16.22
C SER A 104 5.44 19.26 15.86
N LEU A 105 5.35 18.76 14.63
CA LEU A 105 6.31 17.78 14.08
C LEU A 105 7.50 18.50 13.42
N ASP A 106 7.92 19.61 14.00
CA ASP A 106 9.07 20.38 13.52
C ASP A 106 10.37 19.67 13.94
N LEU A 107 11.08 19.14 12.95
CA LEU A 107 12.35 18.46 13.13
C LEU A 107 13.44 19.52 13.41
N GLY A 108 13.53 19.97 14.65
CA GLY A 108 14.59 20.89 15.07
C GLY A 108 14.55 21.32 16.54
N ALA A 109 13.38 21.65 17.07
CA ALA A 109 13.22 22.01 18.49
C ALA A 109 12.48 20.91 19.28
N ASN A 110 11.36 20.44 18.75
CA ASN A 110 10.47 19.48 19.41
C ASN A 110 10.88 18.03 19.14
N GLY A 111 11.69 17.76 18.11
CA GLY A 111 12.33 16.46 17.95
C GLY A 111 13.32 16.16 19.08
N LEU A 112 14.14 17.14 19.47
CA LEU A 112 15.09 16.98 20.59
C LEU A 112 14.36 16.92 21.93
N ASP A 113 13.32 17.72 22.14
CA ASP A 113 12.53 17.63 23.37
C ASP A 113 11.67 16.37 23.43
N ALA A 114 11.12 15.88 22.32
CA ALA A 114 10.48 14.57 22.24
C ALA A 114 11.50 13.43 22.47
N GLN A 115 12.72 13.54 21.93
CA GLN A 115 13.81 12.60 22.23
C GLN A 115 14.21 12.65 23.71
N ARG A 116 14.28 13.84 24.31
CA ARG A 116 14.55 14.01 25.76
C ARG A 116 13.41 13.44 26.60
N MET A 117 12.15 13.66 26.23
CA MET A 117 10.99 13.06 26.90
C MET A 117 11.01 11.55 26.75
N ASN A 118 11.24 11.01 25.56
CA ASN A 118 11.37 9.56 25.32
C ASN A 118 12.57 8.95 26.05
N ALA A 119 13.68 9.69 26.18
CA ALA A 119 14.86 9.26 26.94
C ALA A 119 14.65 9.40 28.47
N ALA A 120 13.80 10.33 28.90
CA ALA A 120 13.40 10.52 30.29
C ALA A 120 12.27 9.57 30.71
N MET A 121 11.49 9.04 29.76
CA MET A 121 10.61 7.92 30.01
C MET A 121 11.49 6.78 30.51
N PRO A 122 11.25 6.24 31.71
CA PRO A 122 12.01 5.12 32.19
C PRO A 122 11.83 4.01 31.15
N MET A 123 12.91 3.63 30.48
CA MET A 123 12.92 2.36 29.76
C MET A 123 12.44 1.33 30.77
N ALA A 124 11.38 0.60 30.44
CA ALA A 124 10.90 -0.49 31.27
C ALA A 124 12.03 -1.53 31.35
N SER A 125 12.93 -1.33 32.31
CA SER A 125 14.14 -2.09 32.55
C SER A 125 13.86 -3.32 33.40
N GLY A 126 12.61 -3.50 33.81
CA GLY A 126 12.10 -4.76 34.29
C GLY A 126 11.93 -5.74 33.14
N ALA A 127 12.07 -7.04 33.43
CA ALA A 127 11.73 -8.08 32.47
C ALA A 127 10.33 -7.82 31.92
N LEU A 128 10.21 -7.64 30.59
CA LEU A 128 8.92 -7.63 29.91
C LEU A 128 8.19 -8.89 30.34
N ARG A 129 7.20 -8.74 31.23
CA ARG A 129 6.40 -9.88 31.68
C ARG A 129 5.55 -10.28 30.49
N PRO A 130 5.74 -11.49 29.92
CA PRO A 130 4.90 -11.92 28.83
C PRO A 130 3.45 -11.82 29.28
N ALA A 131 2.58 -11.30 28.41
CA ALA A 131 1.16 -11.33 28.67
C ALA A 131 0.78 -12.80 28.91
N ARG A 132 0.12 -13.09 30.05
CA ARG A 132 -0.45 -14.43 30.28
C ARG A 132 -1.30 -14.82 29.06
N PRO A 133 -1.28 -16.09 28.62
CA PRO A 133 -2.09 -16.53 27.49
C PRO A 133 -3.55 -16.11 27.68
N PHE A 134 -4.17 -15.62 26.60
CA PHE A 134 -5.59 -15.34 26.60
C PHE A 134 -6.36 -16.64 26.76
N VAL A 135 -7.17 -16.76 27.82
CA VAL A 135 -8.00 -17.95 28.06
C VAL A 135 -9.43 -17.62 27.70
N PHE A 136 -9.85 -18.04 26.52
CA PHE A 136 -11.23 -17.88 26.09
C PHE A 136 -12.14 -18.92 26.77
N ARG A 137 -13.12 -18.45 27.55
CA ARG A 137 -14.12 -19.30 28.23
C ARG A 137 -15.54 -18.91 27.79
N PRO A 138 -16.01 -19.40 26.63
CA PRO A 138 -17.36 -19.10 26.16
C PRO A 138 -18.40 -19.79 27.06
N ALA A 139 -19.55 -19.15 27.28
CA ALA A 139 -20.65 -19.75 28.03
C ALA A 139 -21.33 -20.87 27.23
N THR A 140 -21.39 -20.73 25.91
CA THR A 140 -22.00 -21.71 25.00
C THR A 140 -21.15 -21.96 23.75
N ALA A 141 -21.44 -23.03 23.02
CA ALA A 141 -20.84 -23.28 21.70
C ALA A 141 -21.20 -22.18 20.68
N GLU A 142 -22.37 -21.56 20.82
CA GLU A 142 -22.77 -20.43 19.98
C GLU A 142 -21.93 -19.19 20.26
N ASP A 143 -21.62 -18.89 21.52
CA ASP A 143 -20.73 -17.77 21.87
C ASP A 143 -19.34 -17.95 21.28
N ARG A 144 -18.86 -19.21 21.22
CA ARG A 144 -17.60 -19.53 20.55
C ARG A 144 -17.67 -19.27 19.06
N ARG A 145 -18.73 -19.70 18.38
CA ARG A 145 -18.92 -19.45 16.94
C ARG A 145 -19.01 -17.96 16.63
N ARG A 146 -19.76 -17.20 17.44
CA ARG A 146 -19.88 -15.75 17.30
C ARG A 146 -18.55 -15.05 17.48
N ALA A 147 -17.81 -15.39 18.54
CA ALA A 147 -16.50 -14.81 18.81
C ALA A 147 -15.52 -15.11 17.66
N LEU A 148 -15.47 -16.36 17.19
CA LEU A 148 -14.62 -16.74 16.06
C LEU A 148 -14.99 -15.94 14.81
N ARG A 149 -16.27 -15.86 14.46
CA ARG A 149 -16.74 -15.09 13.31
C ARG A 149 -16.41 -13.60 13.40
N CYS A 150 -16.49 -13.00 14.59
CA CYS A 150 -16.11 -11.60 14.79
C CYS A 150 -14.59 -11.41 14.68
N LEU A 151 -13.80 -12.34 15.19
CA LEU A 151 -12.35 -12.29 15.06
C LEU A 151 -11.90 -12.44 13.60
N THR A 152 -12.46 -13.43 12.88
CA THR A 152 -12.23 -13.62 11.45
C THR A 152 -12.59 -12.38 10.64
N GLN A 153 -13.70 -11.68 10.95
CA GLN A 153 -14.03 -10.41 10.29
C GLN A 153 -12.92 -9.36 10.48
N ALA A 154 -12.48 -9.17 11.72
CA ALA A 154 -11.41 -8.21 12.00
C ALA A 154 -10.11 -8.57 11.27
N VAL A 155 -9.70 -9.84 11.30
CA VAL A 155 -8.48 -10.29 10.61
C VAL A 155 -8.62 -10.16 9.09
N TYR A 156 -9.77 -10.54 8.53
CA TYR A 156 -10.04 -10.47 7.10
C TYR A 156 -9.99 -9.02 6.60
N TYR A 157 -10.76 -8.12 7.20
CA TYR A 157 -10.87 -6.75 6.67
C TYR A 157 -9.62 -5.90 6.92
N GLU A 158 -8.82 -6.23 7.94
CA GLU A 158 -7.61 -5.45 8.26
C GLU A 158 -6.32 -6.06 7.70
N ALA A 159 -6.27 -7.37 7.45
CA ALA A 159 -5.03 -8.08 7.16
C ALA A 159 -5.17 -9.30 6.22
N ALA A 160 -6.26 -9.43 5.44
CA ALA A 160 -6.46 -10.57 4.51
C ALA A 160 -5.37 -10.74 3.43
N LEU A 161 -4.48 -9.79 3.21
CA LEU A 161 -3.36 -9.94 2.26
C LEU A 161 -1.99 -9.94 2.94
N GLU A 162 -1.97 -9.82 4.27
CA GLU A 162 -0.75 -9.86 5.04
C GLU A 162 -0.25 -11.30 5.24
N PRO A 163 1.06 -11.48 5.51
CA PRO A 163 1.60 -12.73 6.03
C PRO A 163 0.88 -13.21 7.30
N ASN A 164 1.11 -14.47 7.67
CA ASN A 164 0.47 -15.08 8.85
C ASN A 164 0.72 -14.26 10.12
N GLU A 165 1.93 -13.73 10.28
CA GLU A 165 2.32 -12.88 11.40
C GLU A 165 1.51 -11.58 11.47
N GLY A 166 1.12 -11.02 10.32
CA GLY A 166 0.28 -9.81 10.25
C GLY A 166 -1.16 -10.09 10.69
N GLN A 167 -1.71 -11.23 10.26
CA GLN A 167 -3.04 -11.68 10.69
C GLN A 167 -3.08 -12.01 12.18
N GLU A 168 -2.08 -12.73 12.69
CA GLU A 168 -1.89 -12.99 14.11
C GLU A 168 -1.74 -11.68 14.90
N GLY A 169 -1.05 -10.69 14.35
CA GLY A 169 -0.90 -9.35 14.93
C GLY A 169 -2.25 -8.66 15.15
N VAL A 170 -3.12 -8.63 14.14
CA VAL A 170 -4.47 -8.07 14.27
C VAL A 170 -5.30 -8.85 15.29
N ALA A 171 -5.28 -10.18 15.23
CA ALA A 171 -5.97 -11.02 16.20
C ALA A 171 -5.49 -10.73 17.64
N GLN A 172 -4.18 -10.59 17.83
CA GLN A 172 -3.58 -10.29 19.13
C GLN A 172 -4.00 -8.91 19.64
N VAL A 173 -4.13 -7.89 18.78
CA VAL A 173 -4.65 -6.56 19.16
C VAL A 173 -6.08 -6.67 19.69
N VAL A 174 -6.95 -7.42 19.00
CA VAL A 174 -8.34 -7.64 19.44
C VAL A 174 -8.36 -8.34 20.80
N LEU A 175 -7.59 -9.42 20.98
CA LEU A 175 -7.55 -10.17 22.23
C LEU A 175 -6.93 -9.37 23.40
N ASN A 176 -5.95 -8.51 23.10
CA ASN A 176 -5.40 -7.57 24.08
C ASN A 176 -6.45 -6.58 24.57
N ARG A 177 -7.27 -6.04 23.66
CA ARG A 177 -8.40 -5.16 24.03
C ARG A 177 -9.45 -5.92 24.85
N VAL A 178 -9.83 -7.13 24.48
CA VAL A 178 -10.79 -7.93 25.27
C VAL A 178 -10.32 -8.13 26.73
N ARG A 179 -9.00 -8.19 26.94
CA ARG A 179 -8.40 -8.33 28.27
C ARG A 179 -8.31 -7.02 29.06
N ASP A 180 -8.28 -5.88 28.38
CA ASP A 180 -8.11 -4.58 28.99
C ASP A 180 -9.47 -4.05 29.52
N PRO A 181 -9.56 -3.62 30.79
CA PRO A 181 -10.81 -3.15 31.39
C PRO A 181 -11.38 -1.87 30.76
N ASN A 182 -10.59 -1.14 29.96
CA ASN A 182 -11.05 0.05 29.24
C ASN A 182 -11.83 -0.29 27.95
N TYR A 183 -11.90 -1.57 27.59
CA TYR A 183 -12.53 -2.05 26.38
C TYR A 183 -13.63 -3.07 26.69
N PRO A 184 -14.53 -3.35 25.73
CA PRO A 184 -15.55 -4.39 25.89
C PRO A 184 -14.93 -5.77 26.17
N SER A 185 -15.55 -6.53 27.06
CA SER A 185 -15.07 -7.85 27.51
C SER A 185 -15.39 -9.02 26.56
N SER A 186 -15.81 -8.73 25.32
CA SER A 186 -16.10 -9.74 24.29
C SER A 186 -15.49 -9.36 22.95
N VAL A 187 -15.11 -10.37 22.17
CA VAL A 187 -14.50 -10.18 20.83
C VAL A 187 -15.40 -9.33 19.94
N CYS A 188 -16.68 -9.69 19.81
CA CYS A 188 -17.61 -8.90 19.02
C CYS A 188 -17.80 -7.48 19.58
N GLY A 189 -17.80 -7.32 20.91
CA GLY A 189 -17.87 -6.00 21.53
C GLY A 189 -16.70 -5.10 21.15
N VAL A 190 -15.48 -5.64 21.08
CA VAL A 190 -14.30 -4.90 20.63
C VAL A 190 -14.36 -4.62 19.13
N VAL A 191 -14.69 -5.62 18.32
CA VAL A 191 -14.69 -5.50 16.85
C VAL A 191 -15.73 -4.50 16.37
N PHE A 192 -16.92 -4.49 16.97
CA PHE A 192 -18.01 -3.57 16.61
C PHE A 192 -18.07 -2.33 17.51
N GLN A 193 -17.00 -2.04 18.26
CA GLN A 193 -17.00 -0.90 19.17
C GLN A 193 -17.17 0.41 18.38
N GLY A 194 -18.27 1.11 18.63
CA GLY A 194 -18.58 2.39 17.99
C GLY A 194 -19.24 2.26 16.62
N ALA A 195 -19.62 1.04 16.18
CA ALA A 195 -20.30 0.85 14.90
C ALA A 195 -21.65 1.60 14.83
N GLU A 196 -22.28 1.82 15.98
CA GLU A 196 -23.52 2.59 16.13
C GLU A 196 -23.31 4.10 16.32
N ARG A 197 -22.06 4.57 16.41
CA ARG A 197 -21.75 5.96 16.75
C ARG A 197 -21.44 6.79 15.51
N ILE A 198 -21.79 8.07 15.58
CA ILE A 198 -21.47 9.06 14.54
C ILE A 198 -20.00 9.52 14.66
N THR A 199 -19.39 9.34 15.84
CA THR A 199 -18.03 9.81 16.15
C THR A 199 -16.91 8.94 15.56
N GLY A 200 -17.26 7.83 14.90
CA GLY A 200 -16.31 6.90 14.30
C GLY A 200 -16.28 5.52 14.99
N CYS A 201 -15.62 4.59 14.31
CA CYS A 201 -15.66 3.17 14.59
C CYS A 201 -14.26 2.64 14.87
N GLN A 202 -14.15 1.65 15.75
CA GLN A 202 -12.84 1.09 16.11
C GLN A 202 -12.16 0.39 14.91
N PHE A 203 -12.96 -0.24 14.05
CA PHE A 203 -12.52 -0.83 12.79
C PHE A 203 -13.38 -0.23 11.68
N SER A 204 -12.77 0.18 10.56
CA SER A 204 -13.49 0.96 9.53
C SER A 204 -14.57 0.14 8.83
N PHE A 205 -14.30 -1.16 8.64
CA PHE A 205 -15.18 -2.09 7.91
C PHE A 205 -16.58 -2.21 8.53
N THR A 206 -16.73 -1.86 9.82
CA THR A 206 -18.03 -1.90 10.50
C THR A 206 -18.93 -0.73 10.12
N CYS A 207 -18.39 0.29 9.42
CA CYS A 207 -19.06 1.56 9.16
C CYS A 207 -18.94 2.06 7.72
N ASP A 208 -18.02 1.53 6.93
CA ASP A 208 -17.81 1.89 5.52
C ASP A 208 -18.70 1.08 4.53
N GLY A 209 -19.50 0.14 5.04
CA GLY A 209 -20.38 -0.71 4.23
C GLY A 209 -19.72 -1.99 3.70
N ALA A 210 -18.47 -2.28 4.06
CA ALA A 210 -17.75 -3.47 3.59
C ALA A 210 -18.45 -4.80 3.95
N LEU A 211 -19.21 -4.84 5.05
CA LEU A 211 -20.02 -5.99 5.46
C LEU A 211 -21.18 -6.31 4.52
N GLY A 212 -21.56 -5.38 3.64
CA GLY A 212 -22.58 -5.62 2.60
C GLY A 212 -22.06 -6.44 1.41
N GLN A 213 -20.73 -6.61 1.30
CA GLN A 213 -20.09 -7.37 0.23
C GLN A 213 -19.74 -8.77 0.71
N ALA A 214 -19.91 -9.77 -0.16
CA ALA A 214 -19.50 -11.14 0.14
C ALA A 214 -17.97 -11.22 0.20
N PRO A 215 -17.39 -11.81 1.27
CA PRO A 215 -15.95 -11.97 1.38
C PRO A 215 -15.44 -13.02 0.38
N VAL A 216 -14.16 -12.90 0.03
CA VAL A 216 -13.46 -13.89 -0.80
C VAL A 216 -13.17 -15.13 0.06
N GLY A 217 -13.70 -16.28 -0.36
CA GLY A 217 -13.69 -17.51 0.45
C GLY A 217 -12.30 -17.94 0.95
N TRP A 218 -11.29 -18.00 0.07
CA TRP A 218 -9.95 -18.45 0.49
C TRP A 218 -9.28 -17.52 1.51
N ALA A 219 -9.56 -16.21 1.43
CA ALA A 219 -9.01 -15.23 2.35
C ALA A 219 -9.76 -15.25 3.68
N TRP A 220 -11.07 -15.50 3.63
CA TRP A 220 -11.92 -15.67 4.81
C TRP A 220 -11.58 -16.94 5.59
N ASP A 221 -11.40 -18.07 4.91
CA ASP A 221 -11.11 -19.36 5.56
C ASP A 221 -9.73 -19.37 6.24
N ARG A 222 -8.82 -18.52 5.78
CA ARG A 222 -7.50 -18.36 6.40
C ARG A 222 -7.53 -17.44 7.63
N ALA A 223 -8.45 -16.49 7.67
CA ALA A 223 -8.58 -15.47 8.72
C ALA A 223 -9.30 -15.98 9.98
#